data_AF-A0A3M6T7P2-F1
#
_entry.id   AF-A0A3M6T7P2-F1
#
_cell.length_a   1.000
_cell.length_b   1.000
_cell.length_c   1.000
_cell.angle_alpha   90.00
_cell.angle_beta   90.00
_cell.angle_gamma   90.00
#
_symmetry.space_group_name_H-M   'P 1'
#
loop_
_entity.id
_entity.type
_entity.pdbx_description
1 polymer ?
#
loop_
_entity_poly.entity_id
_entity_poly.type
_entity_poly.pdbx_seq_one_letter_code
_entity_poly.pdbx_strand_id
1 'polypeptide(L)'
;MLSYINKLSTTSDTAEMKSALRATNDFRVKPKLYSKNYNRRASCPPEALSSLGDSTPEDRRLYDTRVKINISGKKYETLYSTLAKFPNTLLGNPAKRQQYFDQTRQEYFFNRNRNAFDAILFYYQSNGLLTRPNNIRLQEFCDELKFFQIEEDIVREFKRDECGIEDEDDDEEVVLPSNVILAKLWLWFEYPKCSKVAKLFAVFSVTFIVISIYVLCAETHFRGSTDSSKYKEEPPTSMRILEKVCISWFTLEFILRLISCPNKLRFILDILNLIDLAAILPYYYFELSLSESKNDKNIDAIRLLRVPRLLKLTRHLEELRVLAKTVRSTWRELVMILFFILITTAIFSGWTFYVEYEEQKESFSSIPATAWFVIVSITNVGYGDMIPKTLMGKLLGAICTIAGVLVIALPGTVIVTKFRLYYEKKKRKKLASYKF
;
A
#
# COMPACT_ATOMS: atom_id res chain seq x y z
N MET A 1 -30.10 48.67 -23.50
CA MET A 1 -28.62 48.54 -23.64
C MET A 1 -27.95 47.84 -22.46
N LEU A 2 -28.12 48.25 -21.20
CA LEU A 2 -27.46 47.61 -20.04
C LEU A 2 -27.71 46.08 -19.91
N SER A 3 -28.89 45.58 -20.29
CA SER A 3 -29.16 44.13 -20.41
C SER A 3 -28.20 43.40 -21.38
N TYR A 4 -27.69 44.08 -22.41
CA TYR A 4 -26.69 43.56 -23.34
C TYR A 4 -25.26 43.61 -22.76
N ILE A 5 -24.97 44.63 -21.95
CA ILE A 5 -23.70 44.75 -21.20
C ILE A 5 -23.60 43.64 -20.14
N ASN A 6 -24.69 43.39 -19.39
CA ASN A 6 -24.79 42.24 -18.48
C ASN A 6 -24.68 40.89 -19.21
N LYS A 7 -25.04 40.81 -20.50
CA LYS A 7 -24.86 39.60 -21.30
C LYS A 7 -23.39 39.37 -21.67
N LEU A 8 -22.63 40.44 -21.91
CA LEU A 8 -21.20 40.39 -22.19
C LEU A 8 -20.34 40.05 -20.95
N SER A 9 -20.65 40.61 -19.78
CA SER A 9 -19.94 40.22 -18.53
C SER A 9 -20.15 38.74 -18.19
N THR A 10 -21.36 38.21 -18.35
CA THR A 10 -21.61 36.77 -18.10
C THR A 10 -20.82 35.82 -19.03
N THR A 11 -20.36 36.29 -20.19
CA THR A 11 -19.57 35.48 -21.14
C THR A 11 -18.05 35.54 -20.96
N SER A 12 -17.50 36.60 -20.34
CA SER A 12 -16.05 36.73 -20.14
C SER A 12 -15.60 35.90 -18.93
N ASP A 13 -16.12 36.23 -17.75
CA ASP A 13 -15.67 35.69 -16.47
C ASP A 13 -15.91 34.17 -16.36
N THR A 14 -16.94 33.65 -17.04
CA THR A 14 -17.23 32.21 -17.08
C THR A 14 -16.33 31.44 -18.04
N ALA A 15 -15.68 32.11 -18.99
CA ALA A 15 -14.62 31.52 -19.82
C ALA A 15 -13.27 31.55 -19.08
N GLU A 16 -12.90 32.69 -18.48
CA GLU A 16 -11.64 32.83 -17.75
C GLU A 16 -11.62 32.00 -16.46
N MET A 17 -12.71 31.96 -15.68
CA MET A 17 -12.76 31.09 -14.49
C MET A 17 -12.76 29.60 -14.87
N LYS A 18 -13.28 29.20 -16.05
CA LYS A 18 -13.10 27.84 -16.58
C LYS A 18 -11.69 27.60 -17.12
N SER A 19 -11.00 28.62 -17.61
CA SER A 19 -9.57 28.55 -17.96
C SER A 19 -8.72 28.34 -16.70
N ALA A 20 -8.96 29.12 -15.65
CA ALA A 20 -8.31 28.98 -14.34
C ALA A 20 -8.62 27.62 -13.68
N LEU A 21 -9.84 27.10 -13.79
CA LEU A 21 -10.21 25.76 -13.31
C LEU A 21 -9.63 24.62 -14.16
N ARG A 22 -9.29 24.85 -15.43
CA ARG A 22 -8.49 23.90 -16.23
C ARG A 22 -7.03 23.95 -15.80
N ALA A 23 -6.42 25.13 -15.78
CA ALA A 23 -5.04 25.34 -15.34
C ALA A 23 -4.78 24.79 -13.93
N THR A 24 -5.69 24.99 -12.97
CA THR A 24 -5.54 24.44 -11.60
C THR A 24 -5.79 22.93 -11.50
N ASN A 25 -6.53 22.31 -12.43
CA ASN A 25 -6.53 20.85 -12.57
C ASN A 25 -5.20 20.35 -13.17
N ASP A 26 -4.72 20.98 -14.25
CA ASP A 26 -3.48 20.61 -14.94
C ASP A 26 -2.23 20.83 -14.06
N PHE A 27 -2.25 21.79 -13.14
CA PHE A 27 -1.17 22.00 -12.16
C PHE A 27 -1.25 21.09 -10.92
N ARG A 28 -2.42 20.52 -10.59
CA ARG A 28 -2.60 19.69 -9.39
C ARG A 28 -2.60 18.18 -9.68
N VAL A 29 -3.05 17.78 -10.87
CA VAL A 29 -2.68 16.48 -11.45
C VAL A 29 -1.36 16.68 -12.20
N LYS A 30 -0.22 16.53 -11.50
CA LYS A 30 1.04 16.28 -12.20
C LYS A 30 0.80 15.13 -13.19
N PRO A 31 1.12 15.28 -14.50
CA PRO A 31 1.05 14.14 -15.40
C PRO A 31 1.89 13.02 -14.78
N LYS A 32 1.31 11.81 -14.67
CA LYS A 32 1.90 10.70 -13.91
C LYS A 32 3.40 10.63 -14.21
N LEU A 33 4.22 11.00 -13.23
CA LEU A 33 5.66 10.84 -13.31
C LEU A 33 5.94 9.35 -13.17
N TYR A 34 5.91 8.67 -14.31
CA TYR A 34 6.54 7.37 -14.52
C TYR A 34 8.00 7.41 -14.02
N SER A 35 8.68 6.27 -14.06
CA SER A 35 10.08 6.23 -13.60
C SER A 35 10.98 7.23 -14.36
N LYS A 36 12.06 7.64 -13.69
CA LYS A 36 13.11 8.51 -14.24
C LYS A 36 13.73 7.94 -15.54
N ASN A 37 13.56 6.64 -15.79
CA ASN A 37 14.02 5.94 -16.99
C ASN A 37 13.09 6.11 -18.19
N TYR A 38 11.77 6.21 -18.00
CA TYR A 38 10.79 6.44 -19.08
C TYR A 38 11.04 7.80 -19.77
N ASN A 39 11.28 8.87 -19.00
CA ASN A 39 11.69 10.17 -19.55
C ASN A 39 13.07 10.12 -20.23
N ARG A 40 13.96 9.22 -19.79
CA ARG A 40 15.26 8.97 -20.44
C ARG A 40 15.08 8.20 -21.76
N ARG A 41 14.16 7.23 -21.85
CA ARG A 41 13.83 6.51 -23.10
C ARG A 41 13.07 7.39 -24.11
N ALA A 42 12.30 8.37 -23.66
CA ALA A 42 11.73 9.41 -24.54
C ALA A 42 12.82 10.28 -25.23
N SER A 43 14.08 10.18 -24.81
CA SER A 43 15.25 10.68 -25.54
C SER A 43 15.82 9.59 -26.45
N CYS A 44 16.28 9.95 -27.65
CA CYS A 44 16.84 8.98 -28.60
C CYS A 44 18.03 8.19 -28.00
N PRO A 45 18.14 6.86 -28.19
CA PRO A 45 19.19 6.07 -27.54
C PRO A 45 20.55 6.38 -28.20
N PRO A 46 21.64 6.57 -27.42
CA PRO A 46 22.96 6.84 -27.99
C PRO A 46 23.43 5.77 -29.00
N GLU A 47 23.11 4.51 -28.73
CA GLU A 47 23.47 3.34 -29.56
C GLU A 47 22.75 3.34 -30.92
N ALA A 48 21.55 3.92 -31.00
CA ALA A 48 20.81 4.08 -32.25
C ALA A 48 21.30 5.29 -33.07
N LEU A 49 22.07 6.19 -32.47
CA LEU A 49 22.75 7.28 -33.19
C LEU A 49 24.12 6.81 -33.72
N SER A 50 24.86 6.00 -32.97
CA SER A 50 26.12 5.43 -33.45
C SER A 50 25.94 4.42 -34.59
N SER A 51 24.88 3.60 -34.56
CA SER A 51 24.62 2.62 -35.63
C SER A 51 24.20 3.23 -36.99
N LEU A 52 23.85 4.52 -37.04
CA LEU A 52 23.66 5.25 -38.30
C LEU A 52 24.98 5.78 -38.90
N GLY A 53 26.03 5.95 -38.10
CA GLY A 53 27.30 6.56 -38.52
C GLY A 53 28.05 5.74 -39.59
N ASP A 54 28.21 4.44 -39.33
CA ASP A 54 28.96 3.49 -40.19
C ASP A 54 28.12 2.86 -41.33
N SER A 55 26.89 3.33 -41.54
CA SER A 55 25.95 2.75 -42.51
C SER A 55 26.38 2.95 -43.97
N THR A 56 26.38 1.87 -44.76
CA THR A 56 26.67 1.93 -46.20
C THR A 56 25.54 2.64 -46.98
N PRO A 57 25.77 3.07 -48.24
CA PRO A 57 24.71 3.66 -49.07
C PRO A 57 23.50 2.74 -49.30
N GLU A 58 23.67 1.43 -49.19
CA GLU A 58 22.57 0.45 -49.34
C GLU A 58 21.78 0.30 -48.04
N ASP A 59 22.46 0.25 -46.88
CA ASP A 59 21.82 0.25 -45.56
C ASP A 59 20.88 1.44 -45.39
N ARG A 60 21.30 2.64 -45.83
CA ARG A 60 20.49 3.87 -45.75
C ARG A 60 19.18 3.76 -46.52
N ARG A 61 19.19 3.13 -47.70
CA ARG A 61 17.96 2.84 -48.49
C ARG A 61 17.05 1.84 -47.76
N LEU A 62 17.65 0.84 -47.10
CA LEU A 62 16.94 -0.11 -46.27
C LEU A 62 16.26 0.56 -45.06
N TYR A 63 16.92 1.50 -44.38
CA TYR A 63 16.37 2.23 -43.24
C TYR A 63 15.15 3.11 -43.57
N ASP A 64 15.11 3.70 -44.77
CA ASP A 64 13.98 4.49 -45.28
C ASP A 64 12.85 3.64 -45.89
N THR A 65 13.05 2.33 -46.06
CA THR A 65 12.05 1.44 -46.66
C THR A 65 10.83 1.27 -45.74
N ARG A 66 9.61 1.38 -46.31
CA ARG A 66 8.36 1.14 -45.59
C ARG A 66 8.09 -0.34 -45.36
N VAL A 67 7.75 -0.69 -44.12
CA VAL A 67 7.28 -2.01 -43.69
C VAL A 67 5.77 -1.98 -43.53
N LYS A 68 5.07 -2.88 -44.24
CA LYS A 68 3.63 -3.09 -44.15
C LYS A 68 3.30 -4.19 -43.13
N ILE A 69 2.40 -3.90 -42.20
CA ILE A 69 1.97 -4.84 -41.15
C ILE A 69 0.45 -4.92 -41.14
N ASN A 70 -0.11 -6.12 -41.21
CA ASN A 70 -1.54 -6.38 -41.25
C ASN A 70 -1.97 -7.15 -39.99
N ILE A 71 -2.69 -6.47 -39.09
CA ILE A 71 -3.21 -7.05 -37.85
C ILE A 71 -4.67 -7.44 -38.08
N SER A 72 -4.92 -8.72 -38.31
CA SER A 72 -6.27 -9.30 -38.45
C SER A 72 -7.15 -8.52 -39.46
N GLY A 73 -6.57 -7.95 -40.53
CA GLY A 73 -7.24 -7.14 -41.54
C GLY A 73 -7.01 -5.62 -41.44
N LYS A 74 -6.56 -5.08 -40.29
CA LYS A 74 -6.19 -3.66 -40.14
C LYS A 74 -4.73 -3.46 -40.57
N LYS A 75 -4.52 -2.70 -41.65
CA LYS A 75 -3.19 -2.41 -42.18
C LYS A 75 -2.54 -1.21 -41.49
N TYR A 76 -1.23 -1.31 -41.30
CA TYR A 76 -0.33 -0.33 -40.73
C TYR A 76 0.91 -0.21 -41.61
N GLU A 77 1.50 0.98 -41.68
CA GLU A 77 2.79 1.21 -42.31
C GLU A 77 3.72 1.96 -41.36
N THR A 78 5.01 1.62 -41.39
CA THR A 78 6.07 2.32 -40.65
C THR A 78 7.39 2.19 -41.39
N LEU A 79 8.43 2.89 -40.96
CA LEU A 79 9.77 2.78 -41.55
C LEU A 79 10.54 1.62 -40.93
N TYR A 80 11.40 0.95 -41.70
CA TYR A 80 12.32 -0.07 -41.18
C TYR A 80 13.14 0.48 -40.00
N SER A 81 13.67 1.70 -40.13
CA SER A 81 14.38 2.44 -39.08
C SER A 81 13.59 2.59 -37.78
N THR A 82 12.25 2.69 -37.84
CA THR A 82 11.40 2.80 -36.64
C THR A 82 11.36 1.48 -35.87
N LEU A 83 11.29 0.34 -36.57
CA LEU A 83 11.33 -0.99 -35.93
C LEU A 83 12.75 -1.35 -35.45
N ALA A 84 13.78 -0.98 -36.22
CA ALA A 84 15.19 -1.28 -35.94
C ALA A 84 15.71 -0.70 -34.61
N LYS A 85 15.06 0.33 -34.06
CA LYS A 85 15.34 0.90 -32.73
C LYS A 85 15.33 -0.12 -31.59
N PHE A 86 14.56 -1.21 -31.72
CA PHE A 86 14.37 -2.21 -30.66
C PHE A 86 14.66 -3.63 -31.19
N PRO A 87 15.93 -3.96 -31.51
CA PRO A 87 16.30 -5.17 -32.25
C PRO A 87 16.07 -6.48 -31.49
N ASN A 88 15.84 -6.43 -30.17
CA ASN A 88 15.48 -7.57 -29.35
C ASN A 88 14.02 -8.03 -29.55
N THR A 89 13.13 -7.13 -29.98
CA THR A 89 11.69 -7.39 -30.12
C THR A 89 11.34 -8.26 -31.34
N LEU A 90 10.10 -8.78 -31.39
CA LEU A 90 9.62 -9.56 -32.54
C LEU A 90 9.64 -8.73 -33.83
N LEU A 91 9.18 -7.47 -33.79
CA LEU A 91 9.12 -6.61 -34.98
C LEU A 91 10.45 -5.96 -35.33
N GLY A 92 11.30 -5.66 -34.36
CA GLY A 92 12.63 -5.11 -34.62
C GLY A 92 13.56 -6.11 -35.31
N ASN A 93 13.54 -7.36 -34.85
CA ASN A 93 14.41 -8.41 -35.35
C ASN A 93 13.93 -9.01 -36.70
N PRO A 94 14.69 -8.92 -37.81
CA PRO A 94 14.26 -9.44 -39.11
C PRO A 94 13.96 -10.94 -39.10
N ALA A 95 14.80 -11.77 -38.47
CA ALA A 95 14.62 -13.22 -38.44
C ALA A 95 13.37 -13.63 -37.62
N LYS A 96 13.09 -12.95 -36.49
CA LYS A 96 11.88 -13.24 -35.69
C LYS A 96 10.59 -12.92 -36.45
N ARG A 97 10.55 -11.83 -37.21
CA ARG A 97 9.35 -11.44 -37.99
C ARG A 97 9.19 -12.20 -39.31
N GLN A 98 10.27 -12.76 -39.88
CA GLN A 98 10.25 -13.43 -41.20
C GLN A 98 9.17 -14.51 -41.33
N GLN A 99 8.92 -15.29 -40.26
CA GLN A 99 7.88 -16.32 -40.22
C GLN A 99 6.43 -15.79 -40.41
N TYR A 100 6.21 -14.48 -40.29
CA TYR A 100 4.92 -13.81 -40.44
C TYR A 100 4.77 -13.08 -41.79
N PHE A 101 5.74 -13.18 -42.71
CA PHE A 101 5.73 -12.43 -43.96
C PHE A 101 4.94 -13.14 -45.07
N ASP A 102 3.88 -12.50 -45.56
CA ASP A 102 3.13 -12.95 -46.74
C ASP A 102 3.82 -12.45 -48.02
N GLN A 103 4.50 -13.37 -48.72
CA GLN A 103 5.18 -13.08 -49.98
C GLN A 103 4.22 -12.61 -51.09
N THR A 104 2.95 -13.04 -51.08
CA THR A 104 1.96 -12.68 -52.11
C THR A 104 1.44 -11.26 -51.94
N ARG A 105 1.38 -10.77 -50.70
CA ARG A 105 0.86 -9.43 -50.36
C ARG A 105 1.94 -8.42 -49.99
N GLN A 106 3.19 -8.87 -49.80
CA GLN A 106 4.32 -8.07 -49.35
C GLN A 106 4.02 -7.33 -48.02
N GLU A 107 3.40 -8.03 -47.08
CA GLU A 107 3.04 -7.52 -45.74
C GLU A 107 3.22 -8.60 -44.66
N TYR A 108 3.54 -8.18 -43.43
CA TYR A 108 3.62 -9.08 -42.27
C TYR A 108 2.22 -9.27 -41.66
N PHE A 109 1.69 -10.49 -41.64
CA PHE A 109 0.35 -10.79 -41.15
C PHE A 109 0.35 -11.36 -39.73
N PHE A 110 -0.51 -10.81 -38.87
CA PHE A 110 -0.69 -11.23 -37.48
C PHE A 110 -2.17 -11.36 -37.12
N ASN A 111 -2.62 -12.56 -36.74
CA ASN A 111 -3.97 -12.80 -36.24
C ASN A 111 -4.06 -12.47 -34.73
N ARG A 112 -4.01 -11.17 -34.40
CA ARG A 112 -3.83 -10.59 -33.04
C ARG A 112 -4.85 -9.48 -32.77
N ASN A 113 -4.86 -8.92 -31.56
CA ASN A 113 -5.78 -7.85 -31.18
C ASN A 113 -5.48 -6.52 -31.91
N ARG A 114 -6.35 -6.14 -32.87
CA ARG A 114 -6.25 -4.91 -33.68
C ARG A 114 -6.05 -3.64 -32.86
N ASN A 115 -6.70 -3.54 -31.70
CA ASN A 115 -6.70 -2.33 -30.88
C ASN A 115 -5.42 -2.22 -30.04
N ALA A 116 -4.82 -3.35 -29.67
CA ALA A 116 -3.58 -3.37 -28.89
C ALA A 116 -2.41 -2.86 -29.74
N PHE A 117 -2.44 -3.17 -31.04
CA PHE A 117 -1.33 -2.85 -31.93
C PHE A 117 -1.12 -1.35 -32.15
N ASP A 118 -2.16 -0.52 -32.02
CA ASP A 118 -2.02 0.95 -32.10
C ASP A 118 -0.96 1.46 -31.10
N ALA A 119 -1.03 1.00 -29.85
CA ALA A 119 -0.07 1.37 -28.81
C ALA A 119 1.28 0.64 -28.95
N ILE A 120 1.28 -0.61 -29.42
CA ILE A 120 2.52 -1.38 -29.65
C ILE A 120 3.34 -0.78 -30.79
N LEU A 121 2.70 -0.28 -31.85
CA LEU A 121 3.39 0.45 -32.92
C LEU A 121 3.86 1.83 -32.43
N PHE A 122 3.04 2.53 -31.66
CA PHE A 122 3.39 3.82 -31.07
C PHE A 122 4.64 3.75 -30.17
N TYR A 123 4.83 2.65 -29.44
CA TYR A 123 6.06 2.39 -28.67
C TYR A 123 7.34 2.52 -29.53
N TYR A 124 7.39 1.96 -30.75
CA TYR A 124 8.54 2.11 -31.66
C TYR A 124 8.69 3.55 -32.18
N GLN A 125 7.58 4.19 -32.54
CA GLN A 125 7.56 5.57 -33.05
C GLN A 125 8.10 6.56 -32.01
N SER A 126 7.53 6.52 -30.81
CA SER A 126 7.80 7.33 -29.62
C SER A 126 9.13 7.05 -28.90
N ASN A 127 9.90 6.06 -29.35
CA ASN A 127 11.14 5.61 -28.72
C ASN A 127 10.97 4.99 -27.30
N GLY A 128 9.84 4.33 -27.03
CA GLY A 128 9.64 3.52 -25.82
C GLY A 128 8.47 3.93 -24.94
N LEU A 129 7.67 4.93 -25.34
CA LEU A 129 6.49 5.36 -24.60
C LEU A 129 5.37 4.32 -24.77
N LEU A 130 4.98 3.67 -23.66
CA LEU A 130 3.98 2.61 -23.67
C LEU A 130 2.74 2.99 -22.88
N THR A 131 1.61 3.12 -23.57
CA THR A 131 0.30 3.46 -23.00
C THR A 131 -0.70 2.35 -23.28
N ARG A 132 -1.63 2.07 -22.36
CA ARG A 132 -2.69 1.10 -22.60
C ARG A 132 -3.89 1.77 -23.28
N PRO A 133 -4.42 1.23 -24.40
CA PRO A 133 -5.70 1.66 -24.94
C PRO A 133 -6.83 1.40 -23.92
N ASN A 134 -7.64 2.42 -23.63
CA ASN A 134 -8.68 2.37 -22.60
C ASN A 134 -9.73 1.25 -22.80
N ASN A 135 -9.92 0.82 -24.05
CA ASN A 135 -10.84 -0.23 -24.48
C ASN A 135 -10.28 -1.66 -24.36
N ILE A 136 -9.10 -1.87 -23.75
CA ILE A 136 -8.44 -3.18 -23.62
C ILE A 136 -8.13 -3.47 -22.15
N ARG A 137 -8.38 -4.70 -21.70
CA ARG A 137 -8.08 -5.12 -20.33
C ARG A 137 -6.57 -5.27 -20.15
N LEU A 138 -6.05 -4.87 -18.98
CA LEU A 138 -4.60 -4.89 -18.70
C LEU A 138 -3.94 -6.24 -19.02
N GLN A 139 -4.60 -7.36 -18.69
CA GLN A 139 -4.09 -8.70 -18.99
C GLN A 139 -3.95 -8.96 -20.49
N GLU A 140 -4.98 -8.63 -21.29
CA GLU A 140 -4.98 -8.81 -22.75
C GLU A 140 -3.84 -8.00 -23.38
N PHE A 141 -3.65 -6.77 -22.93
CA PHE A 141 -2.55 -5.93 -23.41
C PHE A 141 -1.19 -6.51 -23.00
N CYS A 142 -1.01 -6.95 -21.74
CA CYS A 142 0.22 -7.61 -21.30
C CYS A 142 0.55 -8.90 -22.06
N ASP A 143 -0.45 -9.67 -22.50
CA ASP A 143 -0.21 -10.89 -23.27
C ASP A 143 0.12 -10.58 -24.75
N GLU A 144 -0.41 -9.49 -25.32
CA GLU A 144 0.04 -8.95 -26.61
C GLU A 144 1.48 -8.38 -26.53
N LEU A 145 1.83 -7.66 -25.45
CA LEU A 145 3.22 -7.18 -25.22
C LEU A 145 4.23 -8.33 -25.17
N LYS A 146 3.88 -9.43 -24.49
CA LYS A 146 4.68 -10.66 -24.47
C LYS A 146 4.80 -11.29 -25.86
N PHE A 147 3.70 -11.36 -26.62
CA PHE A 147 3.72 -11.91 -27.97
C PHE A 147 4.67 -11.14 -28.89
N PHE A 148 4.63 -9.80 -28.88
CA PHE A 148 5.57 -8.97 -29.66
C PHE A 148 6.97 -8.86 -29.04
N GLN A 149 7.24 -9.59 -27.95
CA GLN A 149 8.52 -9.68 -27.26
C GLN A 149 9.08 -8.30 -26.85
N ILE A 150 8.21 -7.44 -26.30
CA ILE A 150 8.63 -6.24 -25.60
C ILE A 150 9.38 -6.66 -24.32
N GLU A 151 10.51 -6.02 -24.05
CA GLU A 151 11.46 -6.43 -23.01
C GLU A 151 10.80 -6.47 -21.62
N GLU A 152 11.10 -7.51 -20.82
CA GLU A 152 10.29 -7.79 -19.63
C GLU A 152 10.36 -6.66 -18.60
N ASP A 153 11.50 -5.99 -18.45
CA ASP A 153 11.65 -4.84 -17.54
C ASP A 153 10.79 -3.64 -17.97
N ILE A 154 10.56 -3.45 -19.27
CA ILE A 154 9.63 -2.43 -19.79
C ILE A 154 8.18 -2.85 -19.48
N VAL A 155 7.85 -4.14 -19.61
CA VAL A 155 6.52 -4.67 -19.26
C VAL A 155 6.28 -4.60 -17.74
N ARG A 156 7.31 -4.78 -16.91
CA ARG A 156 7.27 -4.62 -15.44
C ARG A 156 7.08 -3.15 -15.04
N GLU A 157 7.83 -2.23 -15.65
CA GLU A 157 7.71 -0.78 -15.44
C GLU A 157 6.31 -0.27 -15.84
N PHE A 158 5.84 -0.62 -17.04
CA PHE A 158 4.48 -0.32 -17.50
C PHE A 158 3.39 -0.83 -16.54
N LYS A 159 3.52 -2.05 -16.01
CA LYS A 159 2.57 -2.57 -15.00
C LYS A 159 2.56 -1.74 -13.72
N ARG A 160 3.72 -1.28 -13.23
CA ARG A 160 3.87 -0.43 -12.04
C ARG A 160 3.12 0.89 -12.23
N ASP A 161 3.29 1.53 -13.39
CA ASP A 161 2.71 2.84 -13.71
C ASP A 161 1.19 2.78 -14.03
N GLU A 162 0.72 1.71 -14.69
CA GLU A 162 -0.71 1.43 -14.86
C GLU A 162 -1.40 1.13 -13.53
N CYS A 163 -0.82 0.24 -12.71
CA CYS A 163 -1.43 -0.18 -11.45
C CYS A 163 -1.36 0.87 -10.33
N GLY A 164 -0.44 1.84 -10.41
CA GLY A 164 -0.28 2.92 -9.41
C GLY A 164 0.00 2.42 -8.00
N ILE A 165 0.58 1.22 -7.90
CA ILE A 165 0.84 0.44 -6.70
C ILE A 165 2.19 -0.21 -6.88
N GLU A 166 3.05 -0.07 -5.88
CA GLU A 166 4.33 -0.76 -5.78
C GLU A 166 4.05 -2.25 -5.52
N ASP A 167 4.29 -3.11 -6.51
CA ASP A 167 4.12 -4.57 -6.42
C ASP A 167 5.29 -5.27 -5.68
N GLU A 168 6.24 -4.49 -5.16
CA GLU A 168 7.51 -4.94 -4.56
C GLU A 168 7.31 -6.00 -3.46
N ASP A 169 6.30 -5.85 -2.59
CA ASP A 169 6.03 -6.75 -1.47
C ASP A 169 5.25 -8.06 -1.84
N ASP A 170 4.85 -8.23 -3.10
CA ASP A 170 3.82 -9.22 -3.50
C ASP A 170 4.35 -10.22 -4.54
N ASP A 171 5.36 -9.81 -5.31
CA ASP A 171 5.99 -10.59 -6.38
C ASP A 171 7.48 -10.93 -6.03
N GLU A 172 7.91 -10.83 -4.76
CA GLU A 172 9.22 -11.31 -4.32
C GLU A 172 9.38 -12.83 -4.52
N GLU A 173 10.50 -13.25 -5.10
CA GLU A 173 10.83 -14.67 -5.22
C GLU A 173 11.04 -15.31 -3.85
N VAL A 174 10.34 -16.42 -3.58
CA VAL A 174 10.41 -17.14 -2.31
C VAL A 174 11.74 -17.91 -2.24
N VAL A 175 12.77 -17.24 -1.75
CA VAL A 175 14.08 -17.85 -1.48
C VAL A 175 13.91 -18.96 -0.43
N LEU A 176 14.18 -20.20 -0.82
CA LEU A 176 14.17 -21.37 0.06
C LEU A 176 15.58 -21.64 0.60
N PRO A 177 15.71 -22.14 1.85
CA PRO A 177 16.99 -22.62 2.37
C PRO A 177 17.42 -23.90 1.61
N SER A 178 18.72 -24.08 1.39
CA SER A 178 19.27 -25.19 0.58
C SER A 178 18.93 -26.59 1.08
N ASN A 179 18.67 -26.74 2.39
CA ASN A 179 18.36 -28.02 3.02
C ASN A 179 16.85 -28.34 2.91
N VAL A 180 16.50 -29.43 2.22
CA VAL A 180 15.11 -29.86 1.95
C VAL A 180 14.24 -29.96 3.22
N ILE A 181 14.81 -30.37 4.36
CA ILE A 181 14.09 -30.45 5.65
C ILE A 181 13.78 -29.04 6.18
N LEU A 182 14.75 -28.13 6.15
CA LEU A 182 14.56 -26.74 6.57
C LEU A 182 13.58 -26.03 5.62
N ALA A 183 13.63 -26.30 4.32
CA ALA A 183 12.68 -25.76 3.35
C ALA A 183 11.24 -26.21 3.63
N LYS A 184 11.03 -27.47 4.01
CA LYS A 184 9.72 -27.97 4.45
C LYS A 184 9.23 -27.28 5.73
N LEU A 185 10.10 -27.10 6.74
CA LEU A 185 9.77 -26.38 7.97
C LEU A 185 9.43 -24.90 7.70
N TRP A 186 10.24 -24.22 6.90
CA TRP A 186 10.02 -22.84 6.45
C TRP A 186 8.64 -22.69 5.77
N LEU A 187 8.33 -23.57 4.81
CA LEU A 187 7.04 -23.60 4.13
C LEU A 187 5.85 -23.89 5.07
N TRP A 188 6.05 -24.68 6.14
CA TRP A 188 4.98 -24.96 7.10
C TRP A 188 4.70 -23.79 8.06
N PHE A 189 5.74 -23.11 8.56
CA PHE A 189 5.59 -22.05 9.55
C PHE A 189 5.42 -20.64 8.96
N GLU A 190 5.85 -20.41 7.71
CA GLU A 190 5.77 -19.10 7.04
C GLU A 190 4.60 -19.01 6.05
N TYR A 191 4.26 -20.12 5.35
CA TYR A 191 3.25 -20.15 4.29
C TYR A 191 2.09 -21.13 4.58
N PRO A 192 1.12 -20.77 5.45
CA PRO A 192 -0.02 -21.61 5.84
C PRO A 192 -0.80 -22.29 4.69
N LYS A 193 -0.78 -21.71 3.49
CA LYS A 193 -1.52 -22.24 2.32
C LYS A 193 -0.86 -23.45 1.66
N CYS A 194 0.46 -23.65 1.80
CA CYS A 194 1.25 -24.58 0.98
C CYS A 194 0.99 -26.07 1.26
N SER A 195 0.41 -26.45 2.39
CA SER A 195 0.13 -27.86 2.73
C SER A 195 -1.03 -27.99 3.72
N LYS A 196 -1.69 -29.16 3.75
CA LYS A 196 -2.62 -29.52 4.83
C LYS A 196 -1.93 -29.43 6.21
N VAL A 197 -0.63 -29.79 6.28
CA VAL A 197 0.19 -29.70 7.50
C VAL A 197 0.44 -28.23 7.88
N ALA A 198 0.76 -27.37 6.92
CA ALA A 198 0.93 -25.92 7.15
C ALA A 198 -0.36 -25.26 7.67
N LYS A 199 -1.53 -25.68 7.14
CA LYS A 199 -2.84 -25.24 7.65
C LYS A 199 -3.08 -25.68 9.09
N LEU A 200 -2.73 -26.93 9.44
CA LEU A 200 -2.87 -27.45 10.80
C LEU A 200 -2.01 -26.68 11.81
N PHE A 201 -0.73 -26.46 11.49
CA PHE A 201 0.14 -25.62 12.33
C PHE A 201 -0.40 -24.18 12.46
N ALA A 202 -0.86 -23.56 11.37
CA ALA A 202 -1.43 -22.22 11.41
C ALA A 202 -2.74 -22.12 12.22
N VAL A 203 -3.55 -23.19 12.26
CA VAL A 203 -4.71 -23.27 13.17
C VAL A 203 -4.25 -23.32 14.62
N PHE A 204 -3.28 -24.18 14.97
CA PHE A 204 -2.71 -24.22 16.32
C PHE A 204 -2.11 -22.87 16.75
N SER A 205 -1.36 -22.20 15.86
CA SER A 205 -0.85 -20.83 16.11
C SER A 205 -1.98 -19.87 16.50
N VAL A 206 -3.08 -19.85 15.74
CA VAL A 206 -4.23 -18.99 16.03
C VAL A 206 -4.91 -19.39 17.34
N THR A 207 -5.05 -20.68 17.64
CA THR A 207 -5.59 -21.15 18.92
C THR A 207 -4.73 -20.66 20.10
N PHE A 208 -3.41 -20.80 20.05
CA PHE A 208 -2.52 -20.30 21.10
C PHE A 208 -2.54 -18.77 21.21
N ILE A 209 -2.69 -18.04 20.09
CA ILE A 209 -2.91 -16.59 20.13
C ILE A 209 -4.21 -16.28 20.88
N VAL A 210 -5.35 -16.86 20.50
CA VAL A 210 -6.66 -16.65 21.16
C VAL A 210 -6.61 -16.96 22.66
N ILE A 211 -5.97 -18.07 23.07
CA ILE A 211 -5.76 -18.41 24.48
C ILE A 211 -4.93 -17.32 25.19
N SER A 212 -3.88 -16.78 24.55
CA SER A 212 -3.07 -15.70 25.12
C SER A 212 -3.82 -14.35 25.23
N ILE A 213 -4.88 -14.13 24.43
CA ILE A 213 -5.82 -13.00 24.60
C ILE A 213 -6.69 -13.25 25.83
N TYR A 214 -7.30 -14.43 25.93
CA TYR A 214 -8.14 -14.81 27.07
C TYR A 214 -7.37 -14.67 28.41
N VAL A 215 -6.14 -15.16 28.47
CA VAL A 215 -5.27 -15.01 29.66
C VAL A 215 -4.98 -13.54 29.97
N LEU A 216 -4.74 -12.69 28.96
CA LEU A 216 -4.51 -11.25 29.17
C LEU A 216 -5.73 -10.55 29.80
N CYS A 217 -6.93 -10.88 29.31
CA CYS A 217 -8.19 -10.35 29.85
C CYS A 217 -8.47 -10.89 31.26
N ALA A 218 -8.29 -12.19 31.48
CA ALA A 218 -8.52 -12.84 32.77
C ALA A 218 -7.56 -12.33 33.86
N GLU A 219 -6.25 -12.25 33.58
CA GLU A 219 -5.24 -11.73 34.52
C GLU A 219 -5.51 -10.27 34.93
N THR A 220 -6.10 -9.47 34.01
CA THR A 220 -6.51 -8.09 34.30
C THR A 220 -7.77 -8.06 35.17
N HIS A 221 -8.77 -8.89 34.86
CA HIS A 221 -10.02 -8.97 35.64
C HIS A 221 -9.78 -9.45 37.08
N PHE A 222 -9.04 -10.55 37.28
CA PHE A 222 -8.76 -11.09 38.61
C PHE A 222 -7.98 -10.12 39.50
N ARG A 223 -7.13 -9.24 38.93
CA ARG A 223 -6.49 -8.14 39.69
C ARG A 223 -7.44 -7.01 40.07
N GLY A 224 -8.45 -6.72 39.23
CA GLY A 224 -9.39 -5.63 39.45
C GLY A 224 -10.50 -5.94 40.46
N SER A 225 -10.78 -7.22 40.72
CA SER A 225 -11.87 -7.64 41.62
C SER A 225 -11.50 -7.70 43.11
N THR A 226 -10.22 -7.63 43.48
CA THR A 226 -9.75 -7.76 44.87
C THR A 226 -9.62 -6.41 45.60
N ASP A 227 -10.69 -5.63 45.65
CA ASP A 227 -10.72 -4.33 46.36
C ASP A 227 -11.32 -4.46 47.77
N SER A 228 -10.65 -5.25 48.63
CA SER A 228 -10.77 -5.20 50.11
C SER A 228 -9.72 -6.08 50.81
N SER A 229 -8.69 -5.42 51.33
CA SER A 229 -8.04 -5.73 52.62
C SER A 229 -7.87 -7.20 53.09
N LYS A 230 -7.06 -8.02 52.36
CA LYS A 230 -5.89 -8.68 53.01
C LYS A 230 -4.90 -9.42 52.11
N TYR A 231 -5.33 -9.98 50.97
CA TYR A 231 -4.45 -10.82 50.14
C TYR A 231 -4.27 -10.26 48.72
N LYS A 232 -3.04 -9.87 48.38
CA LYS A 232 -2.58 -9.84 46.99
C LYS A 232 -2.37 -11.29 46.55
N GLU A 233 -3.43 -12.01 46.23
CA GLU A 233 -3.27 -13.33 45.61
C GLU A 233 -2.59 -13.16 44.25
N GLU A 234 -1.56 -13.96 43.99
CA GLU A 234 -0.98 -14.03 42.66
C GLU A 234 -2.02 -14.60 41.67
N PRO A 235 -1.98 -14.23 40.38
CA PRO A 235 -2.95 -14.74 39.40
C PRO A 235 -2.96 -16.28 39.43
N PRO A 236 -4.13 -16.94 39.36
CA PRO A 236 -4.27 -18.37 39.63
C PRO A 236 -3.22 -19.24 38.94
N THR A 237 -2.69 -20.25 39.64
CA THR A 237 -1.58 -21.09 39.15
C THR A 237 -1.86 -21.68 37.78
N SER A 238 -3.12 -22.03 37.49
CA SER A 238 -3.61 -22.44 36.17
C SER A 238 -3.38 -21.39 35.07
N MET A 239 -3.66 -20.11 35.34
CA MET A 239 -3.43 -19.00 34.39
C MET A 239 -1.93 -18.75 34.16
N ARG A 240 -1.11 -18.87 35.21
CA ARG A 240 0.37 -18.75 35.08
C ARG A 240 0.95 -19.91 34.26
N ILE A 241 0.48 -21.14 34.48
CA ILE A 241 0.83 -22.31 33.66
C ILE A 241 0.40 -22.09 32.21
N LEU A 242 -0.82 -21.59 31.99
CA LEU A 242 -1.36 -21.35 30.65
C LEU A 242 -0.60 -20.25 29.89
N GLU A 243 -0.19 -19.16 30.55
CA GLU A 243 0.72 -18.18 29.95
C GLU A 243 2.07 -18.81 29.59
N LYS A 244 2.68 -19.60 30.49
CA LYS A 244 3.95 -20.29 30.23
C LYS A 244 3.85 -21.22 29.02
N VAL A 245 2.77 -22.01 28.90
CA VAL A 245 2.53 -22.89 27.73
C VAL A 245 2.36 -22.08 26.43
N CYS A 246 1.60 -20.98 26.44
CA CYS A 246 1.47 -20.10 25.27
C CYS A 246 2.80 -19.47 24.84
N ILE A 247 3.61 -18.99 25.79
CA ILE A 247 4.93 -18.44 25.49
C ILE A 247 5.87 -19.54 24.97
N SER A 248 5.90 -20.73 25.58
CA SER A 248 6.66 -21.88 25.07
C SER A 248 6.30 -22.26 23.64
N TRP A 249 5.03 -22.14 23.24
CA TRP A 249 4.64 -22.34 21.84
C TRP A 249 5.14 -21.22 20.92
N PHE A 250 4.99 -19.95 21.31
CA PHE A 250 5.46 -18.83 20.48
C PHE A 250 6.99 -18.78 20.34
N THR A 251 7.74 -19.23 21.34
CA THR A 251 9.21 -19.28 21.29
C THR A 251 9.68 -20.45 20.44
N LEU A 252 9.04 -21.61 20.55
CA LEU A 252 9.24 -22.74 19.63
C LEU A 252 8.98 -22.34 18.18
N GLU A 253 7.87 -21.64 17.90
CA GLU A 253 7.59 -21.08 16.57
C GLU A 253 8.71 -20.15 16.07
N PHE A 254 9.10 -19.18 16.89
CA PHE A 254 10.11 -18.18 16.51
C PHE A 254 11.47 -18.83 16.27
N ILE A 255 11.88 -19.77 17.12
CA ILE A 255 13.13 -20.53 16.99
C ILE A 255 13.10 -21.40 15.72
N LEU A 256 12.00 -22.11 15.44
CA LEU A 256 11.89 -22.92 14.21
C LEU A 256 11.94 -22.05 12.94
N ARG A 257 11.29 -20.88 12.93
CA ARG A 257 11.42 -19.89 11.83
C ARG A 257 12.86 -19.36 11.72
N LEU A 258 13.48 -18.96 12.83
CA LEU A 258 14.86 -18.43 12.86
C LEU A 258 15.92 -19.47 12.44
N ILE A 259 15.71 -20.76 12.72
CA ILE A 259 16.57 -21.85 12.25
C ILE A 259 16.37 -22.12 10.76
N SER A 260 15.10 -22.16 10.29
CA SER A 260 14.76 -22.52 8.90
C SER A 260 14.82 -21.37 7.88
N CYS A 261 14.89 -20.11 8.32
CA CYS A 261 14.97 -18.97 7.41
C CYS A 261 16.27 -18.96 6.55
N PRO A 262 16.21 -18.49 5.29
CA PRO A 262 17.38 -18.44 4.40
C PRO A 262 18.39 -17.34 4.79
N ASN A 263 17.93 -16.22 5.35
CA ASN A 263 18.74 -15.03 5.64
C ASN A 263 18.43 -14.48 7.03
N LYS A 264 19.26 -14.79 8.03
CA LYS A 264 18.97 -14.48 9.45
C LYS A 264 18.87 -12.99 9.77
N LEU A 265 19.71 -12.14 9.17
CA LEU A 265 19.64 -10.69 9.36
C LEU A 265 18.35 -10.10 8.76
N ARG A 266 18.01 -10.48 7.52
CA ARG A 266 16.76 -10.08 6.87
C ARG A 266 15.53 -10.60 7.63
N PHE A 267 15.61 -11.79 8.22
CA PHE A 267 14.56 -12.35 9.07
C PHE A 267 14.34 -11.51 10.33
N ILE A 268 15.40 -11.18 11.09
CA ILE A 268 15.28 -10.42 12.36
C ILE A 268 14.79 -8.98 12.13
N LEU A 269 15.12 -8.37 10.99
CA LEU A 269 14.71 -7.01 10.62
C LEU A 269 13.33 -6.91 9.95
N ASP A 270 12.65 -8.02 9.67
CA ASP A 270 11.28 -8.00 9.15
C ASP A 270 10.25 -7.65 10.23
N ILE A 271 9.19 -6.93 9.84
CA ILE A 271 8.17 -6.39 10.74
C ILE A 271 7.34 -7.51 11.39
N LEU A 272 7.02 -8.60 10.68
CA LEU A 272 6.23 -9.69 11.25
C LEU A 272 7.06 -10.50 12.25
N ASN A 273 8.35 -10.68 11.98
CA ASN A 273 9.27 -11.36 12.87
C ASN A 273 9.63 -10.51 14.11
N LEU A 274 9.69 -9.18 13.97
CA LEU A 274 9.82 -8.24 15.08
C LEU A 274 8.59 -8.27 16.00
N ILE A 275 7.38 -8.44 15.43
CA ILE A 275 6.15 -8.66 16.20
C ILE A 275 6.19 -10.02 16.93
N ASP A 276 6.63 -11.10 16.27
CA ASP A 276 6.82 -12.41 16.91
C ASP A 276 7.81 -12.34 18.09
N LEU A 277 8.90 -11.56 17.97
CA LEU A 277 9.86 -11.31 19.04
C LEU A 277 9.27 -10.46 20.18
N ALA A 278 8.58 -9.36 19.85
CA ALA A 278 7.91 -8.50 20.82
C ALA A 278 6.81 -9.24 21.61
N ALA A 279 6.20 -10.29 21.05
CA ALA A 279 5.22 -11.12 21.73
C ALA A 279 5.83 -12.03 22.82
N ILE A 280 7.13 -12.35 22.77
CA ILE A 280 7.81 -13.27 23.70
C ILE A 280 8.74 -12.57 24.71
N LEU A 281 9.35 -11.44 24.33
CA LEU A 281 10.24 -10.65 25.20
C LEU A 281 9.68 -10.30 26.59
N PRO A 282 8.40 -9.93 26.79
CA PRO A 282 7.89 -9.48 28.09
C PRO A 282 7.96 -10.57 29.18
N TYR A 283 7.83 -11.84 28.78
CA TYR A 283 7.91 -12.96 29.72
C TYR A 283 9.35 -13.17 30.22
N TYR A 284 10.31 -13.24 29.30
CA TYR A 284 11.73 -13.42 29.65
C TYR A 284 12.30 -12.22 30.41
N TYR A 285 11.91 -10.99 30.02
CA TYR A 285 12.29 -9.80 30.77
C TYR A 285 11.76 -9.85 32.21
N PHE A 286 10.52 -10.29 32.41
CA PHE A 286 9.91 -10.35 33.73
C PHE A 286 10.54 -11.44 34.63
N GLU A 287 10.75 -12.66 34.10
CA GLU A 287 11.44 -13.74 34.83
C GLU A 287 12.90 -13.36 35.18
N LEU A 288 13.60 -12.63 34.31
CA LEU A 288 14.95 -12.13 34.59
C LEU A 288 14.95 -10.97 35.61
N SER A 289 14.05 -10.00 35.45
CA SER A 289 13.93 -8.82 36.33
C SER A 289 13.48 -9.16 37.75
N LEU A 290 12.80 -10.30 37.95
CA LEU A 290 12.47 -10.83 39.27
C LEU A 290 13.71 -11.18 40.12
N SER A 291 14.89 -11.32 39.51
CA SER A 291 16.12 -11.69 40.22
C SER A 291 16.80 -10.53 40.96
N GLU A 292 16.52 -9.25 40.66
CA GLU A 292 17.37 -8.14 41.15
C GLU A 292 16.67 -6.87 41.69
N SER A 293 15.38 -6.56 41.45
CA SER A 293 14.83 -5.27 41.95
C SER A 293 13.34 -5.20 42.28
N LYS A 294 13.03 -4.69 43.48
CA LYS A 294 11.69 -4.30 43.95
C LYS A 294 11.31 -2.88 43.50
N ASN A 295 11.16 -2.66 42.19
CA ASN A 295 10.88 -1.32 41.65
C ASN A 295 9.52 -1.27 40.92
N ASP A 296 8.43 -1.32 41.71
CA ASP A 296 7.05 -1.57 41.26
C ASP A 296 6.60 -0.72 40.06
N LYS A 297 7.00 0.56 39.98
CA LYS A 297 6.53 1.50 38.95
C LYS A 297 6.89 1.11 37.50
N ASN A 298 7.98 0.37 37.29
CA ASN A 298 8.34 -0.10 35.94
C ASN A 298 7.56 -1.36 35.54
N ILE A 299 7.08 -2.14 36.52
CA ILE A 299 6.46 -3.46 36.28
C ILE A 299 5.15 -3.30 35.51
N ASP A 300 4.36 -2.27 35.78
CA ASP A 300 3.09 -2.03 35.09
C ASP A 300 3.29 -1.67 33.61
N ALA A 301 4.31 -0.86 33.28
CA ALA A 301 4.66 -0.53 31.90
C ALA A 301 5.10 -1.76 31.09
N ILE A 302 5.84 -2.68 31.72
CA ILE A 302 6.26 -3.95 31.10
C ILE A 302 5.07 -4.84 30.74
N ARG A 303 3.94 -4.77 31.48
CA ARG A 303 2.72 -5.53 31.13
C ARG A 303 2.10 -5.05 29.81
N LEU A 304 2.22 -3.77 29.45
CA LEU A 304 1.75 -3.26 28.15
C LEU A 304 2.48 -3.90 26.98
N LEU A 305 3.75 -4.31 27.16
CA LEU A 305 4.51 -5.04 26.14
C LEU A 305 3.94 -6.43 25.83
N ARG A 306 3.00 -6.96 26.64
CA ARG A 306 2.24 -8.19 26.32
C ARG A 306 1.22 -7.95 25.19
N VAL A 307 0.70 -6.73 25.02
CA VAL A 307 -0.33 -6.39 24.00
C VAL A 307 0.15 -6.64 22.55
N PRO A 308 1.42 -6.40 22.17
CA PRO A 308 2.01 -6.89 20.93
C PRO A 308 1.71 -8.34 20.53
N ARG A 309 1.42 -9.27 21.46
CA ARG A 309 1.04 -10.66 21.11
C ARG A 309 -0.27 -10.76 20.35
N LEU A 310 -1.16 -9.78 20.48
CA LEU A 310 -2.37 -9.65 19.65
C LEU A 310 -2.01 -9.44 18.16
N LEU A 311 -0.92 -8.74 17.88
CA LEU A 311 -0.48 -8.43 16.52
C LEU A 311 0.09 -9.65 15.79
N LYS A 312 0.40 -10.76 16.47
CA LYS A 312 0.71 -12.04 15.78
C LYS A 312 -0.43 -12.50 14.85
N LEU A 313 -1.68 -12.08 15.10
CA LEU A 313 -2.79 -12.32 14.17
C LEU A 313 -2.53 -11.79 12.75
N THR A 314 -1.69 -10.76 12.56
CA THR A 314 -1.30 -10.25 11.24
C THR A 314 -0.59 -11.30 10.37
N ARG A 315 0.07 -12.29 10.98
CA ARG A 315 0.68 -13.42 10.26
C ARG A 315 -0.38 -14.36 9.68
N HIS A 316 -1.55 -14.49 10.33
CA HIS A 316 -2.57 -15.49 9.98
C HIS A 316 -3.78 -14.90 9.25
N LEU A 317 -4.14 -13.63 9.52
CA LEU A 317 -5.25 -12.92 8.88
C LEU A 317 -4.76 -12.13 7.67
N GLU A 318 -5.19 -12.54 6.49
CA GLU A 318 -4.73 -11.98 5.21
C GLU A 318 -5.29 -10.57 4.93
N GLU A 319 -6.35 -10.19 5.63
CA GLU A 319 -6.97 -8.87 5.64
C GLU A 319 -6.09 -7.87 6.40
N LEU A 320 -5.53 -8.26 7.56
CA LEU A 320 -4.64 -7.40 8.35
C LEU A 320 -3.35 -7.06 7.60
N ARG A 321 -2.80 -8.00 6.82
CA ARG A 321 -1.67 -7.71 5.92
C ARG A 321 -2.03 -6.68 4.84
N VAL A 322 -3.25 -6.69 4.31
CA VAL A 322 -3.74 -5.69 3.33
C VAL A 322 -3.94 -4.33 4.00
N LEU A 323 -4.47 -4.31 5.22
CA LEU A 323 -4.60 -3.09 6.02
C LEU A 323 -3.22 -2.47 6.30
N ALA A 324 -2.23 -3.27 6.70
CA ALA A 324 -0.85 -2.81 6.94
C ALA A 324 -0.19 -2.26 5.65
N LYS A 325 -0.29 -2.98 4.52
CA LYS A 325 0.19 -2.47 3.22
C LYS A 325 -0.52 -1.16 2.81
N THR A 326 -1.82 -1.03 3.12
CA THR A 326 -2.56 0.22 2.88
C THR A 326 -2.03 1.35 3.75
N VAL A 327 -1.91 1.15 5.07
CA VAL A 327 -1.38 2.15 6.02
C VAL A 327 0.01 2.63 5.65
N ARG A 328 0.90 1.72 5.20
CA ARG A 328 2.23 2.06 4.65
C ARG A 328 2.11 2.93 3.39
N SER A 329 1.24 2.54 2.45
CA SER A 329 0.99 3.29 1.21
C SER A 329 0.39 4.68 1.43
N THR A 330 -0.42 4.84 2.49
CA THR A 330 -1.13 6.08 2.83
C THR A 330 -0.55 6.81 4.04
N TRP A 331 0.74 6.60 4.35
CA TRP A 331 1.36 7.16 5.55
C TRP A 331 1.38 8.70 5.54
N ARG A 332 1.61 9.32 4.39
CA ARG A 332 1.59 10.80 4.26
C ARG A 332 0.19 11.36 4.51
N GLU A 333 -0.82 10.66 4.02
CA GLU A 333 -2.23 10.98 4.15
C GLU A 333 -2.69 10.86 5.61
N LEU A 334 -2.22 9.83 6.34
CA LEU A 334 -2.43 9.68 7.78
C LEU A 334 -1.72 10.78 8.59
N VAL A 335 -0.49 11.13 8.25
CA VAL A 335 0.24 12.25 8.87
C VAL A 335 -0.46 13.59 8.62
N MET A 336 -1.05 13.81 7.44
CA MET A 336 -1.87 15.00 7.16
C MET A 336 -3.15 15.04 8.01
N ILE A 337 -3.84 13.92 8.24
CA ILE A 337 -4.98 13.87 9.17
C ILE A 337 -4.53 14.30 10.57
N LEU A 338 -3.45 13.71 11.10
CA LEU A 338 -2.93 14.03 12.43
C LEU A 338 -2.53 15.50 12.56
N PHE A 339 -1.89 16.06 11.52
CA PHE A 339 -1.51 17.46 11.46
C PHE A 339 -2.71 18.42 11.50
N PHE A 340 -3.76 18.15 10.71
CA PHE A 340 -4.99 18.95 10.74
C PHE A 340 -5.73 18.80 12.07
N ILE A 341 -5.84 17.58 12.61
CA ILE A 341 -6.41 17.34 13.95
C ILE A 341 -5.67 18.16 15.01
N LEU A 342 -4.33 18.19 14.98
CA LEU A 342 -3.52 18.95 15.94
C LEU A 342 -3.75 20.46 15.82
N ILE A 343 -3.80 21.01 14.61
CA ILE A 343 -4.07 22.45 14.38
C ILE A 343 -5.49 22.83 14.82
N THR A 344 -6.50 22.07 14.40
CA THR A 344 -7.89 22.28 14.80
C THR A 344 -8.03 22.18 16.32
N THR A 345 -7.37 21.19 16.94
CA THR A 345 -7.36 21.04 18.40
C THR A 345 -6.76 22.27 19.07
N ALA A 346 -5.56 22.71 18.68
CA ALA A 346 -4.91 23.85 19.30
C ALA A 346 -5.75 25.15 19.24
N ILE A 347 -6.35 25.44 18.07
CA ILE A 347 -7.17 26.64 17.85
C ILE A 347 -8.43 26.61 18.71
N PHE A 348 -9.26 25.56 18.59
CA PHE A 348 -10.52 25.48 19.33
C PHE A 348 -10.30 25.31 20.84
N SER A 349 -9.17 24.72 21.27
CA SER A 349 -8.83 24.62 22.69
C SER A 349 -8.51 25.97 23.30
N GLY A 350 -7.72 26.80 22.60
CA GLY A 350 -7.44 28.17 23.03
C GLY A 350 -8.72 29.02 23.12
N TRP A 351 -9.54 29.01 22.08
CA TRP A 351 -10.79 29.78 22.07
C TRP A 351 -11.81 29.30 23.12
N THR A 352 -12.03 28.00 23.26
CA THR A 352 -13.00 27.47 24.24
C THR A 352 -12.49 27.69 25.67
N PHE A 353 -11.18 27.56 25.92
CA PHE A 353 -10.57 27.88 27.21
C PHE A 353 -10.85 29.33 27.62
N TYR A 354 -10.51 30.33 26.79
CA TYR A 354 -10.72 31.74 27.14
C TYR A 354 -12.20 32.13 27.32
N VAL A 355 -13.13 31.35 26.75
CA VAL A 355 -14.57 31.61 26.82
C VAL A 355 -15.23 30.93 28.04
N GLU A 356 -14.85 29.69 28.37
CA GLU A 356 -15.45 28.94 29.48
C GLU A 356 -14.66 29.03 30.80
N TYR A 357 -13.40 29.48 30.78
CA TYR A 357 -12.53 29.47 31.96
C TYR A 357 -13.15 30.18 33.17
N GLU A 358 -13.70 31.38 33.03
CA GLU A 358 -14.26 32.11 34.17
C GLU A 358 -15.50 31.41 34.80
N GLU A 359 -16.30 30.71 33.99
CA GLU A 359 -17.53 30.01 34.38
C GLU A 359 -17.28 28.56 34.86
N GLN A 360 -16.17 27.93 34.44
CA GLN A 360 -15.90 26.49 34.61
C GLN A 360 -14.40 26.17 34.86
N LYS A 361 -13.77 26.87 35.82
CA LYS A 361 -12.33 26.75 36.15
C LYS A 361 -11.83 25.32 36.41
N GLU A 362 -12.67 24.44 36.94
CA GLU A 362 -12.29 23.03 37.19
C GLU A 362 -12.28 22.21 35.89
N SER A 363 -13.33 22.31 35.07
CA SER A 363 -13.44 21.57 33.80
C SER A 363 -12.44 22.10 32.76
N PHE A 364 -12.40 23.41 32.56
CA PHE A 364 -11.58 24.09 31.55
C PHE A 364 -10.31 24.68 32.19
N SER A 365 -9.65 23.91 33.05
CA SER A 365 -8.52 24.33 33.89
C SER A 365 -7.25 24.75 33.12
N SER A 366 -7.09 24.31 31.88
CA SER A 366 -5.96 24.68 31.01
C SER A 366 -6.26 24.40 29.54
N ILE A 367 -5.47 24.97 28.63
CA ILE A 367 -5.59 24.70 27.18
C ILE A 367 -5.38 23.19 26.87
N PRO A 368 -4.39 22.47 27.45
CA PRO A 368 -4.28 21.01 27.27
C PRO A 368 -5.43 20.20 27.87
N ALA A 369 -6.05 20.65 28.97
CA ALA A 369 -7.28 20.00 29.47
C ALA A 369 -8.46 20.22 28.52
N THR A 370 -8.61 21.45 28.00
CA THR A 370 -9.62 21.79 26.99
C THR A 370 -9.44 21.01 25.68
N ALA A 371 -8.20 20.62 25.34
CA ALA A 371 -7.92 19.77 24.19
C ALA A 371 -8.58 18.39 24.26
N TRP A 372 -8.85 17.85 25.45
CA TRP A 372 -9.65 16.63 25.59
C TRP A 372 -11.07 16.82 25.05
N PHE A 373 -11.79 17.83 25.55
CA PHE A 373 -13.12 18.22 25.05
C PHE A 373 -13.13 18.42 23.53
N VAL A 374 -12.12 19.11 22.98
CA VAL A 374 -12.03 19.38 21.55
C VAL A 374 -11.78 18.09 20.75
N ILE A 375 -10.86 17.22 21.18
CA ILE A 375 -10.60 15.92 20.52
C ILE A 375 -11.85 15.04 20.53
N VAL A 376 -12.55 14.96 21.66
CA VAL A 376 -13.80 14.20 21.84
C VAL A 376 -14.94 14.78 20.99
N SER A 377 -14.93 16.10 20.73
CA SER A 377 -15.90 16.79 19.87
C SER A 377 -15.62 16.58 18.37
N ILE A 378 -14.39 16.84 17.90
CA ILE A 378 -14.05 16.70 16.46
C ILE A 378 -14.13 15.26 15.95
N THR A 379 -13.99 14.27 16.83
CA THR A 379 -14.18 12.85 16.54
C THR A 379 -15.64 12.39 16.64
N ASN A 380 -16.56 13.26 17.08
CA ASN A 380 -17.97 12.97 17.34
C ASN A 380 -18.19 11.85 18.38
N VAL A 381 -17.30 11.71 19.36
CA VAL A 381 -17.42 10.74 20.45
C VAL A 381 -18.31 11.29 21.58
N GLY A 382 -18.16 12.56 21.94
CA GLY A 382 -19.11 13.30 22.78
C GLY A 382 -19.42 12.69 24.15
N TYR A 383 -18.41 12.29 24.94
CA TYR A 383 -18.61 11.63 26.25
C TYR A 383 -19.49 12.41 27.25
N GLY A 384 -19.56 13.74 27.16
CA GLY A 384 -20.39 14.60 28.02
C GLY A 384 -19.81 14.87 29.41
N ASP A 385 -18.57 14.44 29.66
CA ASP A 385 -17.75 14.74 30.84
C ASP A 385 -17.30 16.22 30.90
N MET A 386 -17.04 16.80 29.72
CA MET A 386 -16.81 18.23 29.54
C MET A 386 -17.86 18.81 28.57
N ILE A 387 -18.60 19.83 29.01
CA ILE A 387 -19.60 20.54 28.22
C ILE A 387 -19.49 22.05 28.51
N PRO A 388 -19.41 22.93 27.48
CA PRO A 388 -19.42 24.37 27.65
C PRO A 388 -20.80 24.88 28.11
N LYS A 389 -20.82 25.78 29.09
CA LYS A 389 -22.04 26.42 29.61
C LYS A 389 -22.38 27.72 28.90
N THR A 390 -21.39 28.54 28.51
CA THR A 390 -21.68 29.85 27.91
C THR A 390 -22.31 29.73 26.52
N LEU A 391 -22.99 30.79 26.07
CA LEU A 391 -23.52 30.86 24.71
C LEU A 391 -22.41 30.81 23.65
N MET A 392 -21.26 31.43 23.94
CA MET A 392 -20.13 31.49 23.01
C MET A 392 -19.40 30.15 22.91
N GLY A 393 -19.19 29.42 24.02
CA GLY A 393 -18.56 28.10 23.98
C GLY A 393 -19.45 27.04 23.34
N LYS A 394 -20.78 27.14 23.50
CA LYS A 394 -21.75 26.33 22.74
C LYS A 394 -21.68 26.59 21.24
N LEU A 395 -21.57 27.86 20.82
CA LEU A 395 -21.40 28.25 19.41
C LEU A 395 -20.04 27.77 18.86
N LEU A 396 -18.95 27.94 19.62
CA LEU A 396 -17.63 27.42 19.27
C LEU A 396 -17.64 25.89 19.13
N GLY A 397 -18.30 25.17 20.05
CA GLY A 397 -18.46 23.72 19.99
C GLY A 397 -19.22 23.26 18.74
N ALA A 398 -20.30 23.95 18.36
CA ALA A 398 -21.04 23.66 17.13
C ALA A 398 -20.21 23.89 15.85
N ILE A 399 -19.38 24.94 15.81
CA ILE A 399 -18.44 25.15 14.68
C ILE A 399 -17.31 24.10 14.71
N CYS A 400 -16.85 23.71 15.90
CA CYS A 400 -15.78 22.74 16.11
C CYS A 400 -16.15 21.35 15.59
N THR A 401 -17.34 20.83 15.89
CA THR A 401 -17.81 19.52 15.39
C THR A 401 -17.92 19.50 13.87
N ILE A 402 -18.50 20.55 13.26
CA ILE A 402 -18.59 20.72 11.80
C ILE A 402 -17.20 20.73 11.16
N ALA A 403 -16.25 21.49 11.73
CA ALA A 403 -14.87 21.53 11.26
C ALA A 403 -14.17 20.16 11.40
N GLY A 404 -14.39 19.44 12.50
CA GLY A 404 -13.85 18.11 12.76
C GLY A 404 -14.30 17.07 11.73
N VAL A 405 -15.59 17.05 11.41
CA VAL A 405 -16.15 16.18 10.35
C VAL A 405 -15.45 16.44 9.01
N LEU A 406 -15.27 17.70 8.61
CA LEU A 406 -14.61 18.05 7.35
C LEU A 406 -13.12 17.64 7.33
N VAL A 407 -12.40 17.86 8.44
CA VAL A 407 -10.98 17.51 8.61
C VAL A 407 -10.76 16.00 8.49
N ILE A 408 -11.61 15.18 9.12
CA ILE A 408 -11.47 13.72 9.10
C ILE A 408 -11.95 13.12 7.78
N ALA A 409 -13.08 13.61 7.24
CA ALA A 409 -13.70 13.03 6.05
C ALA A 409 -12.81 13.15 4.81
N LEU A 410 -12.23 14.33 4.54
CA LEU A 410 -11.55 14.59 3.26
C LEU A 410 -10.39 13.60 2.99
N PRO A 411 -9.38 13.43 3.86
CA PRO A 411 -8.31 12.46 3.60
C PRO A 411 -8.75 11.02 3.90
N GLY A 412 -9.75 10.81 4.76
CA GLY A 412 -10.35 9.50 5.03
C GLY A 412 -10.87 8.81 3.74
N THR A 413 -11.50 9.57 2.84
CA THR A 413 -11.94 9.02 1.53
C THR A 413 -10.78 8.48 0.67
N VAL A 414 -9.60 9.10 0.75
CA VAL A 414 -8.39 8.67 0.01
C VAL A 414 -7.88 7.34 0.56
N ILE A 415 -7.87 7.19 1.89
CA ILE A 415 -7.46 5.96 2.57
C ILE A 415 -8.42 4.81 2.23
N VAL A 416 -9.74 5.04 2.29
CA VAL A 416 -10.76 4.06 1.90
C VAL A 416 -10.63 3.66 0.42
N THR A 417 -10.34 4.62 -0.46
CA THR A 417 -10.11 4.35 -1.89
C THR A 417 -8.86 3.48 -2.10
N LYS A 418 -7.76 3.79 -1.42
CA LYS A 418 -6.52 2.99 -1.47
C LYS A 418 -6.73 1.59 -0.90
N PHE A 419 -7.40 1.45 0.24
CA PHE A 419 -7.76 0.15 0.83
C PHE A 419 -8.54 -0.72 -0.16
N ARG A 420 -9.59 -0.14 -0.78
CA ARG A 420 -10.41 -0.80 -1.79
C ARG A 420 -9.57 -1.27 -2.98
N LEU A 421 -8.65 -0.45 -3.49
CA LEU A 421 -7.76 -0.82 -4.60
C LEU A 421 -6.85 -2.01 -4.25
N TYR A 422 -6.20 -2.00 -3.08
CA TYR A 422 -5.39 -3.13 -2.62
C TYR A 422 -6.23 -4.41 -2.42
N TYR A 423 -7.41 -4.29 -1.82
CA TYR A 423 -8.33 -5.41 -1.58
C TYR A 423 -8.84 -6.02 -2.89
N GLU A 424 -9.29 -5.20 -3.84
CA GLU A 424 -9.71 -5.67 -5.18
C GLU A 424 -8.54 -6.22 -6.01
N LYS A 425 -7.31 -5.72 -5.84
CA LYS A 425 -6.11 -6.29 -6.47
C LYS A 425 -5.84 -7.70 -5.93
N LYS A 426 -5.86 -7.89 -4.60
CA LYS A 426 -5.69 -9.22 -3.97
C LYS A 426 -6.82 -10.19 -4.35
N LYS A 427 -8.07 -9.74 -4.39
CA LYS A 427 -9.21 -10.53 -4.88
C LYS A 427 -9.01 -10.98 -6.33
N ARG A 428 -8.47 -10.12 -7.20
CA ARG A 428 -8.12 -10.46 -8.59
C ARG A 428 -6.93 -11.42 -8.70
N LYS A 429 -5.82 -11.23 -7.95
CA LYS A 429 -4.71 -12.21 -7.90
C LYS A 429 -5.22 -13.59 -7.45
N LYS A 430 -6.09 -13.66 -6.44
CA LYS A 430 -6.73 -14.91 -6.00
C LYS A 430 -7.61 -15.54 -7.10
N LEU A 431 -8.47 -14.76 -7.77
CA LEU A 431 -9.29 -15.26 -8.88
C LEU A 431 -8.44 -15.80 -10.05
N ALA A 432 -7.36 -15.10 -10.43
CA ALA A 432 -6.47 -15.53 -11.52
C ALA A 432 -5.69 -16.82 -11.22
N SER A 433 -5.56 -17.22 -9.94
CA SER A 433 -4.99 -18.52 -9.56
C SER A 433 -5.96 -19.70 -9.80
N TYR A 434 -7.27 -19.44 -9.89
CA TYR A 434 -8.25 -20.42 -10.34
C TYR A 434 -8.38 -20.37 -11.87
N LYS A 435 -7.34 -20.88 -12.57
CA LYS A 435 -7.53 -21.30 -13.96
C LYS A 435 -8.36 -22.57 -13.97
N PHE A 436 -9.48 -22.52 -14.70
CA PHE A 436 -10.20 -23.68 -15.21
C PHE A 436 -9.57 -24.09 -16.56
#